data_AF-G4TTB7-F1
#
_entry.id   AF-G4TTB7-F1
#
_cell.length_a   1.000
_cell.length_b   1.000
_cell.length_c   1.000
_cell.angle_alpha   90.00
_cell.angle_beta   90.00
_cell.angle_gamma   90.00
#
_symmetry.space_group_name_H-M   'P 1'
#
loop_
_entity.id
_entity.type
_entity.pdbx_description
1 polymer ?
#
loop_
_entity_poly.entity_id
_entity_poly.type
_entity_poly.pdbx_seq_one_letter_code
_entity_poly.pdbx_strand_id
1 'polypeptide(L)'
;MEQPNINVHRRRSLRRFSLFTVTLVFAALLFVGTTSFSSLPSNSGTGDIHLDHLKRAVPLSGSAVGWHSRALARPAPNYAPKKADLAFTATQNTLIGSQFTMALFKPNYAVDAGGKILRITASDFVAFQTLIQQVGTLPKVGWSVAHNRTDYPVDILKTPAGLYASVYGWDSATDVLTGPTAGYTKLPPSLQSLIGLAREAWEGYTYFSARNQTLINQILSF
;
A
#
# COMPACT_ATOMS: atom_id res chain seq x y z
N MET A 1 62.73 -7.62 16.20
CA MET A 1 61.74 -6.90 15.36
C MET A 1 60.39 -7.07 16.03
N GLU A 2 60.08 -6.15 16.94
CA GLU A 2 58.88 -6.16 17.78
C GLU A 2 57.71 -5.49 17.04
N GLN A 3 56.53 -6.11 17.10
CA GLN A 3 55.28 -5.55 16.58
C GLN A 3 54.60 -4.69 17.66
N PRO A 4 54.15 -3.47 17.35
CA PRO A 4 53.48 -2.62 18.33
C PRO A 4 52.02 -3.02 18.56
N ASN A 5 51.70 -3.16 19.84
CA ASN A 5 50.41 -3.47 20.45
C ASN A 5 49.49 -2.23 20.37
N ILE A 6 48.49 -2.25 19.48
CA ILE A 6 47.53 -1.14 19.33
C ILE A 6 46.33 -1.39 20.25
N ASN A 7 46.36 -0.71 21.39
CA ASN A 7 45.33 -0.68 22.41
C ASN A 7 44.25 0.34 22.01
N VAL A 8 43.09 -0.11 21.52
CA VAL A 8 41.99 0.78 21.09
C VAL A 8 41.15 1.17 22.31
N HIS A 9 41.37 2.40 22.78
CA HIS A 9 40.61 3.04 23.85
C HIS A 9 39.13 3.24 23.47
N ARG A 10 38.27 2.59 24.26
CA ARG A 10 36.82 2.75 24.35
C ARG A 10 36.44 4.16 24.84
N ARG A 11 36.12 5.10 23.94
CA ARG A 11 35.51 6.39 24.32
C ARG A 11 33.98 6.29 24.34
N ARG A 12 33.41 6.27 25.55
CA ARG A 12 32.00 6.58 25.83
C ARG A 12 31.80 8.08 25.61
N SER A 13 30.96 8.49 24.66
CA SER A 13 30.45 9.87 24.59
C SER A 13 28.96 9.89 24.86
N LEU A 14 28.62 10.37 26.06
CA LEU A 14 27.28 10.78 26.48
C LEU A 14 26.84 11.96 25.60
N ARG A 15 25.71 11.82 24.89
CA ARG A 15 25.00 12.96 24.29
C ARG A 15 23.59 13.04 24.87
N ARG A 16 23.51 13.89 25.89
CA ARG A 16 22.43 14.80 26.30
C ARG A 16 21.04 14.53 25.73
N PHE A 17 20.14 14.12 26.62
CA PHE A 17 18.69 14.23 26.50
C PHE A 17 18.29 15.69 26.29
N SER A 18 17.63 15.98 25.16
CA SER A 18 16.95 17.26 24.92
C SER A 18 15.47 17.04 25.19
N LEU A 19 14.99 17.63 26.28
CA LEU A 19 13.59 17.76 26.66
C LEU A 19 12.93 18.74 25.69
N PHE A 20 12.05 18.25 24.82
CA PHE A 20 11.10 19.09 24.10
C PHE A 20 9.75 19.01 24.81
N THR A 21 9.43 20.08 25.52
CA THR A 21 8.10 20.44 26.02
C THR A 21 7.20 20.73 24.83
N VAL A 22 6.23 19.86 24.55
CA VAL A 22 5.16 20.13 23.59
C VAL A 22 3.95 20.63 24.36
N THR A 23 3.70 21.93 24.26
CA THR A 23 2.54 22.60 24.84
C THR A 23 1.31 22.31 23.98
N LEU A 24 0.31 21.69 24.58
CA LEU A 24 -0.94 21.28 23.94
C LEU A 24 -1.98 22.40 24.13
N VAL A 25 -2.37 23.06 23.03
CA VAL A 25 -3.40 24.12 23.05
C VAL A 25 -4.73 23.51 22.60
N PHE A 26 -5.64 23.29 23.56
CA PHE A 26 -7.04 23.01 23.31
C PHE A 26 -7.76 24.33 23.00
N ALA A 27 -8.32 24.45 21.79
CA ALA A 27 -9.30 25.48 21.47
C ALA A 27 -10.66 24.81 21.23
N ALA A 28 -11.49 24.82 22.26
CA ALA A 28 -12.90 24.49 22.18
C ALA A 28 -13.66 25.74 21.73
N LEU A 29 -14.25 25.71 20.53
CA LEU A 29 -15.21 26.71 20.08
C LEU A 29 -16.60 26.08 20.06
N LEU A 30 -17.37 26.43 21.09
CA LEU A 30 -18.79 26.20 21.19
C LEU A 30 -19.50 27.12 20.19
N PHE A 31 -20.08 26.55 19.14
CA PHE A 31 -21.07 27.25 18.32
C PHE A 31 -22.46 26.81 18.77
N VAL A 32 -23.09 27.63 19.61
CA VAL A 32 -24.52 27.57 19.90
C VAL A 32 -25.21 28.43 18.83
N GLY A 33 -25.96 27.78 17.95
CA GLY A 33 -26.77 28.44 16.94
C GLY A 33 -28.08 27.70 16.78
N THR A 34 -29.08 28.10 17.57
CA THR A 34 -30.47 27.66 17.45
C THR A 34 -31.19 28.49 16.39
N THR A 35 -31.66 27.89 15.31
CA THR A 35 -32.78 28.42 14.54
C THR A 35 -33.77 27.32 14.22
N SER A 36 -34.94 27.45 14.83
CA SER A 36 -36.14 26.68 14.55
C SER A 36 -36.69 27.08 13.19
N PHE A 37 -36.99 26.10 12.33
CA PHE A 37 -37.97 26.27 11.26
C PHE A 37 -38.91 25.07 11.24
N SER A 38 -40.16 25.38 11.59
CA SER A 38 -41.32 24.51 11.51
C SER A 38 -41.80 24.42 10.06
N SER A 39 -42.07 23.22 9.57
CA SER A 39 -43.42 22.79 9.12
C SER A 39 -43.35 21.50 8.28
N LEU A 40 -44.20 20.54 8.69
CA LEU A 40 -44.64 19.40 7.91
C LEU A 40 -45.66 19.87 6.85
N PRO A 41 -45.84 19.10 5.75
CA PRO A 41 -46.95 18.16 5.78
C PRO A 41 -46.63 16.75 5.29
N SER A 42 -47.25 15.81 6.00
CA SER A 42 -47.79 14.51 5.58
C SER A 42 -47.95 14.31 4.07
N ASN A 43 -47.40 13.18 3.58
CA ASN A 43 -48.19 12.33 2.69
C ASN A 43 -47.87 10.85 2.90
N SER A 44 -48.92 10.10 3.17
CA SER A 44 -48.98 8.64 3.30
C SER A 44 -48.78 7.96 1.94
N GLY A 45 -47.82 7.05 1.87
CA GLY A 45 -47.61 6.17 0.72
C GLY A 45 -46.98 4.87 1.21
N THR A 46 -47.81 3.83 1.27
CA THR A 46 -47.53 2.46 1.66
C THR A 46 -46.44 1.81 0.83
N GLY A 47 -45.54 1.12 1.54
CA GLY A 47 -44.75 -0.01 1.06
C GLY A 47 -43.36 0.37 0.59
N ASP A 48 -42.35 0.17 1.43
CA ASP A 48 -41.04 -0.17 0.85
C ASP A 48 -40.10 -0.92 1.80
N ILE A 49 -39.32 -1.75 1.13
CA ILE A 49 -38.57 -2.89 1.59
C ILE A 49 -37.31 -2.42 2.33
N HIS A 50 -36.97 -3.14 3.39
CA HIS A 50 -35.73 -3.05 4.17
C HIS A 50 -34.49 -2.89 3.25
N LEU A 51 -33.96 -1.67 3.17
CA LEU A 51 -32.83 -1.29 2.31
C LEU A 51 -31.69 -0.68 3.13
N ASP A 52 -31.20 -1.43 4.12
CA ASP A 52 -29.98 -1.08 4.87
C ASP A 52 -28.68 -1.38 4.08
N HIS A 53 -28.74 -1.64 2.77
CA HIS A 53 -27.58 -2.14 2.01
C HIS A 53 -26.88 -1.16 1.06
N LEU A 54 -27.23 0.13 0.99
CA LEU A 54 -26.63 1.04 0.00
C LEU A 54 -25.96 2.28 0.61
N LYS A 55 -24.87 2.03 1.35
CA LYS A 55 -23.75 2.99 1.47
C LYS A 55 -22.44 2.39 0.94
N ARG A 56 -22.52 1.46 -0.01
CA ARG A 56 -21.36 1.02 -0.78
C ARG A 56 -21.17 2.02 -1.92
N ALA A 57 -20.15 2.88 -1.80
CA ALA A 57 -19.74 3.78 -2.87
C ALA A 57 -19.61 2.98 -4.17
N VAL A 58 -20.37 3.37 -5.19
CA VAL A 58 -20.23 2.82 -6.54
C VAL A 58 -18.83 3.22 -7.03
N PRO A 59 -17.96 2.26 -7.41
CA PRO A 59 -16.63 2.58 -7.86
C PRO A 59 -16.69 3.46 -9.12
N LEU A 60 -15.84 4.48 -9.19
CA LEU A 60 -15.58 5.20 -10.44
C LEU A 60 -15.05 4.18 -11.45
N SER A 61 -15.79 3.98 -12.52
CA SER A 61 -15.52 3.00 -13.57
C SER A 61 -14.07 3.12 -14.07
N GLY A 62 -13.22 2.15 -13.71
CA GLY A 62 -11.87 1.98 -14.27
C GLY A 62 -10.68 2.18 -13.32
N SER A 63 -10.86 2.78 -12.14
CA SER A 63 -9.76 2.98 -11.17
C SER A 63 -9.92 2.11 -9.92
N ALA A 64 -8.84 1.42 -9.54
CA ALA A 64 -8.77 0.67 -8.28
C ALA A 64 -8.31 1.51 -7.08
N VAL A 65 -8.15 2.83 -7.23
CA VAL A 65 -7.73 3.69 -6.10
C VAL A 65 -8.71 3.57 -4.94
N GLY A 66 -8.19 3.43 -3.72
CA GLY A 66 -8.94 3.19 -2.49
C GLY A 66 -9.52 1.78 -2.38
N TRP A 67 -9.00 0.80 -3.13
CA TRP A 67 -9.49 -0.58 -3.12
C TRP A 67 -9.39 -1.20 -1.72
N HIS A 68 -8.34 -0.87 -0.96
CA HIS A 68 -8.09 -1.47 0.35
C HIS A 68 -9.21 -1.09 1.34
N SER A 69 -9.56 0.19 1.41
CA SER A 69 -10.67 0.70 2.22
C SER A 69 -12.05 0.09 1.86
N ARG A 70 -12.26 -0.28 0.59
CA ARG A 70 -13.50 -0.90 0.11
C ARG A 70 -13.52 -2.41 0.26
N ALA A 71 -12.37 -3.03 0.53
CA ALA A 71 -12.25 -4.48 0.54
C ALA A 71 -13.00 -5.10 1.72
N LEU A 72 -13.59 -6.27 1.48
CA LEU A 72 -14.24 -7.04 2.54
C LEU A 72 -13.18 -7.81 3.33
N ALA A 73 -13.00 -7.45 4.60
CA ALA A 73 -12.21 -8.23 5.53
C ALA A 73 -12.92 -9.55 5.88
N ARG A 74 -12.15 -10.64 6.01
CA ARG A 74 -12.65 -11.98 6.39
C ARG A 74 -13.77 -12.49 5.46
N PRO A 75 -13.46 -12.71 4.16
CA PRO A 75 -14.46 -13.18 3.22
C PRO A 75 -14.96 -14.58 3.59
N ALA A 76 -16.28 -14.80 3.45
CA ALA A 76 -16.91 -16.11 3.54
C ALA A 76 -17.17 -16.68 2.13
N PRO A 77 -16.93 -17.99 1.88
CA PRO A 77 -16.20 -18.91 2.75
C PRO A 77 -14.73 -18.48 2.91
N ASN A 78 -14.08 -18.93 3.98
CA ASN A 78 -12.66 -18.64 4.24
C ASN A 78 -11.82 -19.07 3.04
N TYR A 79 -11.26 -18.10 2.33
CA TYR A 79 -10.34 -18.35 1.23
C TYR A 79 -8.96 -18.73 1.76
N ALA A 80 -8.35 -19.76 1.18
CA ALA A 80 -6.98 -20.17 1.47
C ALA A 80 -6.11 -19.92 0.23
N PRO A 81 -5.12 -19.01 0.28
CA PRO A 81 -4.28 -18.69 -0.86
C PRO A 81 -3.50 -19.91 -1.38
N LYS A 82 -3.52 -20.10 -2.70
CA LYS A 82 -2.80 -21.17 -3.40
C LYS A 82 -1.87 -20.57 -4.46
N LYS A 83 -0.74 -21.24 -4.71
CA LYS A 83 0.20 -20.88 -5.77
C LYS A 83 -0.46 -20.80 -7.15
N ALA A 84 -1.38 -21.74 -7.46
CA ALA A 84 -2.10 -21.78 -8.73
C ALA A 84 -3.02 -20.56 -8.96
N ASP A 85 -3.47 -19.91 -7.89
CA ASP A 85 -4.36 -18.75 -7.97
C ASP A 85 -3.58 -17.43 -7.95
N LEU A 86 -2.26 -17.47 -7.70
CA LEU A 86 -1.44 -16.27 -7.58
C LEU A 86 -1.42 -15.52 -8.92
N ALA A 87 -1.75 -14.23 -8.87
CA ALA A 87 -1.72 -13.34 -10.03
C ALA A 87 -0.54 -12.36 -9.96
N PHE A 88 -0.22 -11.87 -8.77
CA PHE A 88 0.76 -10.80 -8.58
C PHE A 88 1.25 -10.73 -7.13
N THR A 89 2.49 -10.32 -6.94
CA THR A 89 3.06 -9.96 -5.63
C THR A 89 3.84 -8.66 -5.73
N ALA A 90 3.78 -7.86 -4.66
CA ALA A 90 4.64 -6.71 -4.48
C ALA A 90 5.37 -6.84 -3.14
N THR A 91 6.67 -6.58 -3.18
CA THR A 91 7.52 -6.48 -2.00
C THR A 91 8.31 -5.18 -2.04
N GLN A 92 8.80 -4.75 -0.89
CA GLN A 92 9.64 -3.58 -0.76
C GLN A 92 10.96 -3.95 -0.10
N ASN A 93 12.08 -3.69 -0.78
CA ASN A 93 13.40 -3.83 -0.19
C ASN A 93 13.81 -2.51 0.46
N THR A 94 14.16 -2.57 1.72
CA THR A 94 14.64 -1.44 2.54
C THR A 94 16.06 -1.74 3.03
N LEU A 95 16.71 -0.76 3.67
CA LEU A 95 18.02 -0.95 4.29
C LEU A 95 18.03 -2.03 5.40
N ILE A 96 16.87 -2.31 6.01
CA ILE A 96 16.72 -3.29 7.09
C ILE A 96 16.19 -4.65 6.60
N GLY A 97 16.00 -4.81 5.28
CA GLY A 97 15.55 -6.06 4.67
C GLY A 97 14.31 -5.91 3.79
N SER A 98 13.81 -7.05 3.33
CA SER A 98 12.64 -7.14 2.45
C SER A 98 11.34 -7.22 3.25
N GLN A 99 10.35 -6.45 2.81
CA GLN A 99 9.02 -6.38 3.40
C GLN A 99 7.98 -6.79 2.37
N PHE A 100 6.97 -7.55 2.80
CA PHE A 100 5.84 -7.91 1.94
C PHE A 100 4.83 -6.76 1.93
N THR A 101 4.44 -6.33 0.74
CA THR A 101 3.46 -5.25 0.55
C THR A 101 2.08 -5.84 0.26
N MET A 102 1.96 -6.67 -0.78
CA MET A 102 0.70 -7.32 -1.10
C MET A 102 0.86 -8.55 -1.99
N ALA A 103 -0.20 -9.34 -2.09
CA ALA A 103 -0.38 -10.31 -3.15
C ALA A 103 -1.83 -10.31 -3.66
N LEU A 104 -2.03 -10.60 -4.94
CA LEU A 104 -3.33 -10.76 -5.58
C LEU A 104 -3.53 -12.20 -6.01
N PHE A 105 -4.74 -12.71 -5.83
CA PHE A 105 -5.15 -14.05 -6.19
C PHE A 105 -6.48 -14.04 -6.93
N LYS A 106 -6.62 -14.95 -7.89
CA LYS A 106 -7.88 -15.21 -8.56
C LYS A 106 -8.90 -15.81 -7.58
N PRO A 107 -10.21 -15.57 -7.78
CA PRO A 107 -10.79 -14.67 -8.77
C PRO A 107 -10.69 -13.17 -8.41
N ASN A 108 -10.67 -12.80 -7.13
CA ASN A 108 -10.61 -11.40 -6.68
C ASN A 108 -10.24 -11.27 -5.20
N TYR A 109 -9.20 -11.99 -4.79
CA TYR A 109 -8.67 -11.93 -3.43
C TYR A 109 -7.36 -11.16 -3.38
N ALA A 110 -7.12 -10.49 -2.27
CA ALA A 110 -5.86 -9.83 -1.96
C ALA A 110 -5.37 -10.28 -0.58
N VAL A 111 -4.06 -10.25 -0.39
CA VAL A 111 -3.43 -10.33 0.92
C VAL A 111 -2.65 -9.05 1.14
N ASP A 112 -2.97 -8.34 2.23
CA ASP A 112 -2.35 -7.05 2.57
C ASP A 112 -1.01 -7.19 3.30
N ALA A 113 -0.34 -6.07 3.60
CA ALA A 113 1.00 -6.08 4.21
C ALA A 113 1.05 -6.78 5.60
N GLY A 114 -0.09 -6.77 6.31
CA GLY A 114 -0.30 -7.47 7.59
C GLY A 114 -0.61 -8.95 7.46
N GLY A 115 -0.83 -9.46 6.24
CA GLY A 115 -1.22 -10.84 5.97
C GLY A 115 -2.72 -11.09 6.17
N LYS A 116 -3.56 -10.05 6.10
CA LYS A 116 -5.01 -10.21 6.13
C LYS A 116 -5.49 -10.60 4.74
N ILE A 117 -6.37 -11.59 4.69
CA ILE A 117 -7.04 -12.00 3.46
C ILE A 117 -8.26 -11.10 3.27
N LEU A 118 -8.28 -10.41 2.14
CA LEU A 118 -9.31 -9.46 1.74
C LEU A 118 -9.97 -9.94 0.45
N ARG A 119 -11.27 -9.72 0.31
CA ARG A 119 -11.94 -9.84 -0.99
C ARG A 119 -12.17 -8.45 -1.55
N ILE A 120 -11.54 -8.17 -2.69
CA ILE A 120 -11.67 -6.88 -3.39
C ILE A 120 -12.81 -6.95 -4.39
N THR A 121 -13.28 -5.82 -4.92
CA THR A 121 -14.32 -5.87 -5.96
C THR A 121 -13.77 -6.49 -7.25
N ALA A 122 -14.63 -7.11 -8.05
CA ALA A 122 -14.20 -7.66 -9.34
C ALA A 122 -13.65 -6.57 -10.27
N SER A 123 -14.22 -5.35 -10.23
CA SER A 123 -13.73 -4.21 -10.98
C SER A 123 -12.34 -3.76 -10.54
N ASP A 124 -12.06 -3.72 -9.23
CA ASP A 124 -10.72 -3.38 -8.72
C ASP A 124 -9.70 -4.42 -9.19
N PHE A 125 -10.06 -5.72 -9.14
CA PHE A 125 -9.19 -6.79 -9.61
C PHE A 125 -8.89 -6.69 -11.12
N VAL A 126 -9.88 -6.39 -11.94
CA VAL A 126 -9.70 -6.16 -13.40
C VAL A 126 -8.80 -4.95 -13.66
N ALA A 127 -8.94 -3.87 -12.89
CA ALA A 127 -8.08 -2.69 -13.02
C ALA A 127 -6.62 -3.03 -12.67
N PHE A 128 -6.38 -3.83 -11.61
CA PHE A 128 -5.06 -4.38 -11.32
C PHE A 128 -4.53 -5.23 -12.48
N GLN A 129 -5.32 -6.16 -13.01
CA GLN A 129 -4.88 -7.02 -14.12
C GLN A 129 -4.49 -6.22 -15.36
N THR A 130 -5.25 -5.16 -15.68
CA THR A 130 -4.94 -4.25 -16.78
C THR A 130 -3.58 -3.57 -16.58
N LEU A 131 -3.33 -3.02 -15.38
CA LEU A 131 -2.05 -2.38 -15.06
C LEU A 131 -0.89 -3.40 -15.08
N ILE A 132 -1.11 -4.60 -14.55
CA ILE A 132 -0.12 -5.69 -14.55
C ILE A 132 0.26 -6.07 -16.00
N GLN A 133 -0.71 -6.17 -16.90
CA GLN A 133 -0.47 -6.44 -18.32
C GLN A 133 0.31 -5.30 -18.98
N GLN A 134 -0.10 -4.04 -18.76
CA GLN A 134 0.61 -2.87 -19.28
C GLN A 134 2.06 -2.81 -18.79
N VAL A 135 2.30 -3.02 -17.50
CA VAL A 135 3.65 -3.08 -16.91
C VAL A 135 4.45 -4.26 -17.49
N GLY A 136 3.81 -5.39 -17.76
CA GLY A 136 4.44 -6.55 -18.39
C GLY A 136 4.95 -6.30 -19.83
N THR A 137 4.48 -5.24 -20.50
CA THR A 137 4.98 -4.82 -21.82
C THR A 137 6.17 -3.85 -21.75
N LEU A 138 6.46 -3.32 -20.56
CA LEU A 138 7.58 -2.39 -20.38
C LEU A 138 8.93 -3.11 -20.47
N PRO A 139 10.02 -2.37 -20.78
CA PRO A 139 11.37 -2.91 -20.67
C PRO A 139 11.65 -3.45 -19.26
N LYS A 140 12.24 -4.65 -19.19
CA LYS A 140 12.61 -5.31 -17.92
C LYS A 140 13.92 -4.74 -17.37
N VAL A 141 13.85 -3.49 -16.91
CA VAL A 141 14.97 -2.72 -16.38
C VAL A 141 14.68 -2.27 -14.93
N GLY A 142 15.74 -1.88 -14.23
CA GLY A 142 15.59 -1.17 -12.96
C GLY A 142 15.23 0.29 -13.22
N TRP A 143 14.13 0.75 -12.64
CA TRP A 143 13.69 2.14 -12.72
C TRP A 143 14.18 2.89 -11.49
N SER A 144 14.70 4.10 -11.65
CA SER A 144 15.20 4.93 -10.56
C SER A 144 14.57 6.32 -10.64
N VAL A 145 13.74 6.65 -9.67
CA VAL A 145 13.14 7.99 -9.55
C VAL A 145 14.19 8.94 -8.95
N ALA A 146 14.24 10.16 -9.47
CA ALA A 146 15.15 11.19 -9.03
C ALA A 146 14.78 11.69 -7.63
N HIS A 147 15.74 11.64 -6.71
CA HIS A 147 15.61 12.15 -5.35
C HIS A 147 16.90 12.79 -4.85
N ASN A 148 16.81 13.54 -3.75
CA ASN A 148 17.94 14.19 -3.09
C ASN A 148 18.67 13.29 -2.06
N ARG A 149 18.13 12.11 -1.74
CA ARG A 149 18.72 11.13 -0.81
C ARG A 149 18.79 9.72 -1.43
N THR A 150 19.64 8.86 -0.88
CA THR A 150 20.00 7.54 -1.45
C THR A 150 19.45 6.33 -0.67
N ASP A 151 18.67 6.56 0.37
CA ASP A 151 18.15 5.55 1.30
C ASP A 151 16.69 5.17 1.04
N TYR A 152 16.18 5.43 -0.17
CA TYR A 152 14.80 5.06 -0.50
C TYR A 152 14.64 3.55 -0.69
N PRO A 153 13.45 3.03 -0.39
CA PRO A 153 13.14 1.65 -0.70
C PRO A 153 13.11 1.36 -2.21
N VAL A 154 13.26 0.07 -2.54
CA VAL A 154 13.02 -0.48 -3.88
C VAL A 154 11.74 -1.30 -3.86
N ASP A 155 10.72 -0.89 -4.61
CA ASP A 155 9.53 -1.70 -4.84
C ASP A 155 9.82 -2.76 -5.92
N ILE A 156 9.43 -4.00 -5.68
CA ILE A 156 9.68 -5.15 -6.54
C ILE A 156 8.34 -5.78 -6.88
N LEU A 157 8.04 -5.85 -8.18
CA LEU A 157 6.76 -6.32 -8.71
C LEU A 157 6.93 -7.62 -9.48
N LYS A 158 6.26 -8.69 -9.03
CA LYS A 158 6.39 -10.03 -9.61
C LYS A 158 5.04 -10.63 -9.97
N THR A 159 5.05 -11.49 -10.97
CA THR A 159 3.95 -12.41 -11.30
C THR A 159 4.48 -13.84 -11.29
N PRO A 160 3.61 -14.86 -11.44
CA PRO A 160 4.08 -16.24 -11.60
C PRO A 160 5.05 -16.45 -12.78
N ALA A 161 5.01 -15.56 -13.79
CA ALA A 161 5.95 -15.58 -14.91
C ALA A 161 7.33 -15.00 -14.58
N GLY A 162 7.51 -14.41 -13.39
CA GLY A 162 8.75 -13.83 -12.90
C GLY A 162 8.65 -12.34 -12.55
N LEU A 163 9.81 -11.70 -12.41
CA LEU A 163 9.94 -10.28 -12.13
C LEU A 163 9.51 -9.44 -13.34
N TYR A 164 8.65 -8.45 -13.12
CA TYR A 164 8.29 -7.47 -14.15
C TYR A 164 9.09 -6.18 -14.03
N ALA A 165 9.18 -5.62 -12.82
CA ALA A 165 9.84 -4.34 -12.62
C ALA A 165 10.38 -4.22 -11.19
N SER A 166 11.46 -3.46 -11.06
CA SER A 166 11.94 -2.93 -9.78
C SER A 166 12.04 -1.41 -9.88
N VAL A 167 11.53 -0.70 -8.89
CA VAL A 167 11.52 0.77 -8.85
C VAL A 167 12.17 1.26 -7.57
N TYR A 168 13.33 1.90 -7.71
CA TYR A 168 14.01 2.59 -6.62
C TYR A 168 13.38 3.97 -6.42
N GLY A 169 13.00 4.27 -5.18
CA GLY A 169 12.51 5.59 -4.80
C GLY A 169 11.15 5.94 -5.38
N TRP A 170 10.21 5.01 -5.52
CA TRP A 170 8.86 5.42 -5.92
C TRP A 170 8.30 6.50 -4.97
N ASP A 171 7.70 7.53 -5.57
CA ASP A 171 7.06 8.65 -4.91
C ASP A 171 5.81 9.06 -5.69
N SER A 172 4.68 9.26 -5.02
CA SER A 172 3.44 9.71 -5.66
C SER A 172 3.54 11.13 -6.22
N ALA A 173 4.43 11.97 -5.68
CA ALA A 173 4.54 13.39 -6.03
C ALA A 173 5.45 13.67 -7.23
N THR A 174 6.32 12.73 -7.61
CA THR A 174 7.24 12.90 -8.73
C THR A 174 7.37 11.61 -9.54
N ASP A 175 7.41 11.77 -10.86
CA ASP A 175 7.67 10.69 -11.81
C ASP A 175 9.03 10.85 -12.50
N VAL A 176 9.81 11.88 -12.19
CA VAL A 176 11.06 12.17 -12.89
C VAL A 176 12.11 11.10 -12.58
N LEU A 177 12.75 10.54 -13.61
CA LEU A 177 13.82 9.55 -13.43
C LEU A 177 15.17 10.23 -13.17
N THR A 178 16.07 9.56 -12.44
CA THR A 178 17.45 10.04 -12.19
C THR A 178 18.21 10.30 -13.49
N GLY A 179 17.88 9.54 -14.54
CA GLY A 179 18.33 9.75 -15.91
C GLY A 179 17.46 8.95 -16.88
N PRO A 180 17.61 9.18 -18.20
CA PRO A 180 16.84 8.45 -19.19
C PRO A 180 17.02 6.94 -19.05
N THR A 181 15.93 6.20 -18.92
CA THR A 181 15.92 4.74 -18.77
C THR A 181 15.08 4.14 -19.88
N ALA A 182 15.69 3.33 -20.76
CA ALA A 182 15.02 2.73 -21.92
C ALA A 182 14.24 3.75 -22.79
N GLY A 183 14.77 4.98 -22.93
CA GLY A 183 14.13 6.06 -23.69
C GLY A 183 13.11 6.89 -22.92
N TYR A 184 12.82 6.55 -21.65
CA TYR A 184 11.90 7.30 -20.80
C TYR A 184 12.67 8.28 -19.91
N THR A 185 12.17 9.50 -19.76
CA THR A 185 12.66 10.49 -18.77
C THR A 185 11.78 10.56 -17.53
N LYS A 186 10.60 9.93 -17.58
CA LYS A 186 9.62 9.82 -16.49
C LYS A 186 9.24 8.36 -16.27
N LEU A 187 8.89 8.00 -15.05
CA LEU A 187 8.39 6.68 -14.71
C LEU A 187 7.11 6.42 -15.51
N PRO A 188 6.98 5.28 -16.21
CA PRO A 188 5.78 4.97 -16.98
C PRO A 188 4.52 5.07 -16.11
N PRO A 189 3.44 5.75 -16.58
CA PRO A 189 2.24 5.96 -15.77
C PRO A 189 1.61 4.66 -15.23
N SER A 190 1.63 3.58 -16.02
CA SER A 190 1.12 2.28 -15.57
C SER A 190 1.91 1.70 -14.38
N LEU A 191 3.23 1.90 -14.37
CA LEU A 191 4.10 1.48 -13.28
C LEU A 191 3.92 2.37 -12.06
N GLN A 192 3.79 3.70 -12.26
CA GLN A 192 3.47 4.67 -11.20
C GLN A 192 2.15 4.29 -10.50
N SER A 193 1.10 4.03 -11.27
CA SER A 193 -0.22 3.65 -10.74
C SER A 193 -0.20 2.30 -10.05
N LEU A 194 0.42 1.27 -10.64
CA LEU A 194 0.45 -0.06 -10.04
C LEU A 194 1.14 -0.09 -8.67
N ILE A 195 2.25 0.64 -8.51
CA ILE A 195 2.93 0.75 -7.21
C ILE A 195 2.09 1.54 -6.22
N GLY A 196 1.47 2.63 -6.65
CA GLY A 196 0.55 3.41 -5.80
C GLY A 196 -0.56 2.54 -5.23
N LEU A 197 -1.25 1.79 -6.10
CA LEU A 197 -2.29 0.84 -5.68
C LEU A 197 -1.75 -0.24 -4.75
N ALA A 198 -0.56 -0.78 -5.04
CA ALA A 198 0.03 -1.80 -4.19
C ALA A 198 0.34 -1.27 -2.79
N ARG A 199 0.77 -0.01 -2.68
CA ARG A 199 1.10 0.62 -1.39
C ARG A 199 -0.13 0.94 -0.54
N GLU A 200 -1.33 1.02 -1.09
CA GLU A 200 -2.58 1.06 -0.30
C GLU A 200 -2.72 -0.16 0.61
N ALA A 201 -2.07 -1.30 0.31
CA ALA A 201 -2.07 -2.47 1.18
C ALA A 201 -1.39 -2.27 2.56
N TRP A 202 -0.68 -1.15 2.75
CA TRP A 202 -0.13 -0.73 4.04
C TRP A 202 -1.12 0.09 4.87
N GLU A 203 -2.29 0.44 4.35
CA GLU A 203 -3.30 1.18 5.11
C GLU A 203 -3.73 0.42 6.36
N GLY A 204 -3.61 1.07 7.52
CA GLY A 204 -3.88 0.46 8.82
C GLY A 204 -2.83 -0.57 9.28
N TYR A 205 -1.72 -0.72 8.57
CA TYR A 205 -0.57 -1.50 9.05
C TYR A 205 0.15 -0.72 10.16
N THR A 206 0.41 -1.40 11.28
CA THR A 206 1.30 -0.90 12.32
C THR A 206 2.37 -1.92 12.63
N TYR A 207 3.60 -1.46 12.89
CA TYR A 207 4.74 -2.34 13.17
C TYR A 207 4.50 -3.27 14.37
N PHE A 208 3.64 -2.85 15.30
CA PHE A 208 3.30 -3.60 16.52
C PHE A 208 2.06 -4.48 16.36
N SER A 209 1.35 -4.43 15.23
CA SER A 209 0.19 -5.28 15.00
C SER A 209 0.60 -6.73 14.74
N ALA A 210 -0.23 -7.67 15.20
CA ALA A 210 -0.03 -9.08 14.92
C ALA A 210 -0.10 -9.33 13.41
N ARG A 211 1.03 -9.74 12.83
CA ARG A 211 1.18 -10.08 11.41
C ARG A 211 0.99 -11.58 11.22
N ASN A 212 0.27 -11.98 10.16
CA ASN A 212 0.22 -13.39 9.78
C ASN A 212 1.49 -13.79 9.03
N GLN A 213 2.61 -13.89 9.77
CA GLN A 213 3.93 -14.15 9.19
C GLN A 213 4.01 -15.49 8.48
N THR A 214 3.31 -16.51 8.99
CA THR A 214 3.24 -17.84 8.38
C THR A 214 2.64 -17.76 6.98
N LEU A 215 1.49 -17.09 6.82
CA LEU A 215 0.86 -16.93 5.51
C LEU A 215 1.74 -16.12 4.56
N ILE A 216 2.37 -15.04 5.03
CA ILE A 216 3.25 -14.22 4.20
C ILE A 216 4.46 -15.03 3.71
N ASN A 217 5.10 -15.80 4.58
CA ASN A 217 6.21 -16.67 4.18
C ASN A 217 5.78 -17.73 3.17
N GLN A 218 4.58 -18.30 3.35
CA GLN A 218 3.99 -19.21 2.37
C GLN A 218 3.82 -18.54 1.01
N ILE A 219 3.24 -17.33 0.96
CA ILE A 219 3.02 -16.60 -0.29
C ILE A 219 4.36 -16.23 -0.96
N LEU A 220 5.36 -15.83 -0.20
CA LEU A 220 6.70 -15.52 -0.72
C LEU A 220 7.44 -16.76 -1.27
N SER A 221 7.00 -17.96 -0.93
CA SER A 221 7.53 -19.23 -1.44
C SER A 221 6.83 -19.73 -2.70
N PHE A 222 5.71 -19.11 -3.10
CA PHE A 222 5.01 -19.43 -4.33
C PHE A 222 5.85 -19.07 -5.55
#